data_AF-A0A0F2C2Z6-F1
#
_entry.id   AF-A0A0F2C2Z6-F1
#
_cell.length_a   1.000
_cell.length_b   1.000
_cell.length_c   1.000
_cell.angle_alpha   90.00
_cell.angle_beta   90.00
_cell.angle_gamma   90.00
#
_symmetry.space_group_name_H-M   'P 1'
#
loop_
_entity.id
_entity.type
_entity.pdbx_description
1 polymer ?
#
loop_
_entity_poly.entity_id
_entity_poly.type
_entity_poly.pdbx_seq_one_letter_code
_entity_poly.pdbx_strand_id
1 'polypeptide(L)' 'MPVMTVIEPTLLKSRVENALDTAILRFDGWWLVLLAVLLVFGVAFLASLAAWCFLANGGKRFTGNWNWGKRGVSVWLECV' A
#
# COMPACT_ATOMS: atom_id res chain seq x y z
N MET A 1 33.19 -36.26 19.80
CA MET A 1 32.96 -34.83 20.09
C MET A 1 32.75 -34.10 18.77
N PRO A 2 31.51 -33.90 18.29
CA PRO A 2 31.23 -33.27 16.99
C PRO A 2 30.79 -31.81 17.21
N VAL A 3 31.74 -30.88 17.16
CA VAL A 3 31.45 -29.43 17.28
C VAL A 3 31.48 -28.72 15.91
N MET A 4 32.04 -29.36 14.86
CA MET A 4 32.24 -28.71 13.56
C MET A 4 31.01 -28.70 12.62
N THR A 5 29.96 -29.49 12.84
CA THR A 5 28.81 -29.56 11.91
C THR A 5 27.68 -28.56 12.20
N VAL A 6 27.76 -27.80 13.30
CA VAL A 6 26.71 -26.85 13.73
C VAL A 6 26.97 -25.42 13.21
N ILE A 7 28.17 -25.13 12.71
CA ILE A 7 28.62 -23.77 12.36
C ILE A 7 28.19 -23.38 10.93
N GLU A 8 28.09 -24.33 9.99
CA GLU A 8 27.64 -24.05 8.61
C GLU A 8 26.26 -23.39 8.50
N PRO A 9 25.17 -23.89 9.14
CA PRO A 9 23.85 -23.29 8.98
C PRO A 9 23.74 -21.91 9.62
N THR A 10 24.52 -21.63 10.68
CA THR A 10 24.49 -20.33 11.38
C THR A 10 25.26 -19.25 10.63
N LEU A 11 26.35 -19.61 9.97
CA LEU A 11 27.12 -18.71 9.10
C LEU A 11 26.37 -18.36 7.82
N LEU A 12 25.69 -19.33 7.20
CA LEU A 12 24.82 -19.07 6.07
C LEU A 12 23.67 -18.13 6.44
N LYS A 13 23.01 -18.39 7.57
CA LYS A 13 21.92 -17.53 8.06
C LYS A 13 22.38 -16.10 8.31
N SER A 14 23.49 -15.91 9.01
CA SER A 14 24.03 -14.57 9.30
C SER A 14 24.54 -13.83 8.04
N ARG A 15 25.07 -14.53 7.04
CA ARG A 15 25.40 -13.90 5.74
C ARG A 15 24.17 -13.46 4.98
N VAL A 16 23.10 -14.26 5.02
CA VAL A 16 21.82 -13.94 4.38
C VAL A 16 21.17 -12.74 5.08
N GLU A 17 21.11 -12.74 6.42
CA GLU A 17 20.62 -11.60 7.21
C GLU A 17 21.41 -10.32 6.88
N ASN A 18 22.74 -10.38 6.90
CA ASN A 18 23.58 -9.22 6.57
C ASN A 18 23.36 -8.73 5.12
N ALA A 19 23.17 -9.64 4.15
CA ALA A 19 22.91 -9.27 2.76
C ALA A 19 21.52 -8.61 2.60
N LEU A 20 20.52 -9.11 3.31
CA LEU A 20 19.18 -8.52 3.36
C LEU A 20 19.20 -7.17 4.06
N ASP A 21 19.87 -7.03 5.20
CA ASP A 21 20.02 -5.76 5.91
C ASP A 21 20.74 -4.72 5.04
N THR A 22 21.78 -5.13 4.30
CA THR A 22 22.48 -4.24 3.37
C THR A 22 21.60 -3.86 2.18
N ALA A 23 20.73 -4.75 1.70
CA ALA A 23 19.78 -4.47 0.62
C ALA A 23 18.63 -3.56 1.09
N ILE A 24 18.09 -3.79 2.28
CA ILE A 24 17.09 -2.93 2.93
C ILE A 24 17.67 -1.54 3.18
N LEU A 25 18.91 -1.42 3.66
CA LEU A 25 19.56 -0.12 3.88
C LEU A 25 19.74 0.68 2.58
N ARG A 26 19.82 0.00 1.43
CA ARG A 26 20.09 0.61 0.13
C ARG A 26 18.82 1.09 -0.57
N PHE A 27 17.67 0.51 -0.23
CA PHE A 27 16.38 1.15 -0.45
C PHE A 27 16.17 2.13 0.70
N ASP A 28 16.65 3.37 0.53
CA ASP A 28 16.42 4.48 1.46
C ASP A 28 15.03 4.36 2.11
N GLY A 29 14.96 4.40 3.45
CA GLY A 29 13.70 4.27 4.20
C GLY A 29 12.61 5.26 3.75
N TRP A 30 13.00 6.27 2.99
CA TRP A 30 12.14 7.20 2.26
C TRP A 30 11.16 6.53 1.27
N TRP A 31 11.53 5.40 0.65
CA TRP A 31 10.61 4.65 -0.21
C TRP A 31 9.39 4.14 0.58
N LEU A 32 9.61 3.72 1.82
CA LEU A 32 8.54 3.30 2.72
C LEU A 32 7.60 4.47 3.04
N VAL A 33 8.16 5.68 3.24
CA VAL A 33 7.39 6.91 3.45
C VAL A 33 6.55 7.25 2.22
N LEU A 34 7.13 7.16 1.03
CA LEU A 34 6.40 7.40 -0.23
C LEU A 34 5.22 6.42 -0.39
N LEU A 35 5.43 5.14 -0.13
CA LEU A 35 4.36 4.14 -0.15
C LEU A 35 3.27 4.44 0.90
N ALA A 36 3.67 4.81 2.12
CA ALA A 36 2.72 5.20 3.15
C ALA A 36 1.86 6.40 2.72
N VAL A 37 2.47 7.42 2.11
CA VAL A 37 1.76 8.59 1.57
C VAL A 37 0.80 8.18 0.46
N LEU A 38 1.21 7.33 -0.48
CA LEU A 38 0.34 6.84 -1.55
C LEU A 38 -0.87 6.07 -1.02
N LEU A 39 -0.68 5.22 0.00
CA LEU A 39 -1.78 4.50 0.64
C LEU A 39 -2.75 5.47 1.33
N VAL A 40 -2.23 6.45 2.07
CA VAL A 40 -3.07 7.47 2.73
C VAL A 40 -3.85 8.26 1.68
N PHE A 41 -3.22 8.67 0.58
CA PHE A 41 -3.93 9.35 -0.51
C PHE A 41 -5.00 8.48 -1.16
N GLY A 42 -4.72 7.20 -1.41
CA GLY A 42 -5.69 6.28 -1.97
C GLY A 42 -6.90 6.08 -1.07
N VAL A 43 -6.68 5.88 0.23
CA VAL A 43 -7.75 5.72 1.23
C VAL A 43 -8.53 7.02 1.39
N ALA A 44 -7.86 8.16 1.51
CA ALA A 44 -8.50 9.46 1.62
C ALA A 44 -9.37 9.78 0.39
N PHE A 45 -8.90 9.42 -0.81
CA PHE A 45 -9.67 9.59 -2.04
C PHE A 45 -10.94 8.74 -2.02
N LEU A 46 -10.83 7.44 -1.72
CA LEU A 46 -12.00 6.55 -1.61
C LEU A 46 -12.97 6.99 -0.51
N ALA A 47 -12.46 7.43 0.65
CA ALA A 47 -13.26 7.94 1.74
C ALA A 47 -14.02 9.21 1.35
N SER A 48 -13.39 10.10 0.58
CA SER A 48 -14.03 11.32 0.08
C SER A 48 -15.20 11.02 -0.86
N LEU A 49 -15.03 10.03 -1.75
CA LEU A 49 -16.10 9.58 -2.66
C LEU A 49 -17.26 8.93 -1.89
N ALA A 50 -16.95 8.11 -0.88
CA ALA A 50 -17.95 7.51 -0.01
C ALA A 50 -18.71 8.57 0.82
N ALA A 51 -17.99 9.56 1.37
CA ALA A 51 -18.57 10.68 2.09
C ALA A 51 -19.50 11.51 1.19
N TRP A 52 -19.13 11.72 -0.07
CA TRP A 52 -19.97 12.41 -1.04
C TRP A 52 -21.29 11.66 -1.29
N CYS A 53 -21.22 10.34 -1.54
CA CYS A 53 -22.42 9.51 -1.68
C CYS A 53 -23.33 9.58 -0.44
N PHE A 54 -22.73 9.57 0.75
CA PHE A 54 -23.49 9.59 2.01
C PHE A 54 -24.14 10.95 2.28
N LEU A 55 -23.39 12.04 2.12
CA LEU A 55 -23.83 13.40 2.50
C LEU A 55 -24.69 14.07 1.42
N ALA A 56 -24.31 13.93 0.14
CA ALA A 56 -24.96 14.65 -0.95
C ALA A 56 -26.07 13.85 -1.64
N ASN A 57 -26.02 12.51 -1.59
CA ASN A 57 -26.95 11.61 -2.28
C ASN A 57 -27.89 10.86 -1.30
N GLY A 58 -28.26 11.48 -0.18
CA GLY A 58 -29.34 10.98 0.69
C GLY A 58 -29.02 9.69 1.45
N GLY A 59 -27.76 9.48 1.85
CA GLY A 59 -27.35 8.34 2.69
C GLY A 59 -27.03 7.04 1.92
N LYS A 60 -26.85 7.13 0.60
CA LYS A 60 -26.54 5.99 -0.27
C LYS A 60 -25.07 5.54 -0.12
N ARG A 61 -24.79 4.26 -0.38
CA ARG A 61 -23.45 3.67 -0.26
C ARG A 61 -22.71 3.69 -1.60
N PHE A 62 -21.40 3.94 -1.55
CA PHE A 62 -20.55 3.89 -2.73
C PHE A 62 -20.37 2.44 -3.21
N THR A 63 -20.72 2.15 -4.47
CA THR A 63 -20.65 0.77 -5.02
C THR A 63 -19.28 0.44 -5.62
N GLY A 64 -18.40 1.43 -5.78
CA GLY A 64 -17.12 1.26 -6.49
C GLY A 64 -17.19 1.45 -8.00
N ASN A 65 -18.38 1.61 -8.59
CA ASN A 65 -18.51 1.86 -10.02
C ASN A 65 -18.34 3.35 -10.32
N TRP A 66 -17.36 3.68 -11.16
CA TRP A 66 -17.09 5.04 -11.63
C TRP A 66 -17.08 5.06 -13.17
N ASN A 67 -17.96 5.87 -13.76
CA ASN A 67 -17.97 6.16 -15.18
C ASN A 67 -17.41 7.56 -15.49
N TRP A 68 -16.47 7.64 -16.44
CA TRP A 68 -15.91 8.89 -16.93
C TRP A 68 -16.74 9.40 -18.13
N GLY A 69 -17.40 10.54 -17.97
CA GLY A 69 -18.18 11.16 -19.04
C GLY A 69 -17.30 11.73 -20.16
N LYS A 70 -17.68 11.49 -21.42
CA LYS A 70 -16.94 11.87 -22.65
C LYS A 70 -16.76 13.38 -22.90
N ARG A 71 -17.27 14.26 -22.02
CA ARG A 71 -17.21 15.73 -22.16
C ARG A 71 -16.35 16.46 -21.12
N GLY A 72 -15.59 15.71 -20.31
CA GLY A 72 -14.58 16.27 -19.41
C GLY A 72 -15.13 16.68 -18.04
N VAL A 73 -14.40 16.26 -17.00
CA VAL A 73 -14.56 16.53 -15.55
C VAL A 73 -15.89 16.13 -14.90
N SER A 74 -16.78 15.40 -15.58
CA SER A 74 -17.90 14.74 -14.90
C SER A 74 -17.53 13.32 -14.50
N VAL A 75 -17.26 13.11 -13.22
CA VAL A 75 -17.09 11.80 -12.59
C VAL A 75 -18.43 11.35 -12.06
N TRP A 76 -19.03 10.35 -12.73
CA TRP A 76 -20.29 9.76 -12.28
C TRP A 76 -19.97 8.62 -11.32
N LEU A 77 -20.32 8.84 -10.05
CA LEU A 77 -20.14 7.87 -8.97
C LEU A 77 -21.48 7.18 -8.74
N GLU A 78 -21.50 5.86 -8.83
CA GLU A 78 -22.68 5.08 -8.49
C GLU A 78 -22.82 5.07 -6.96
N CYS A 79 -23.94 5.62 -6.46
CA CYS A 79 -24.31 5.59 -5.06
C CYS A 79 -25.65 4.83 -4.95
N VAL A 80 -25.68 3.68 -4.28
CA VAL A 80 -26.89 2.83 -4.13
C VAL A 80 -27.49 2.95 -2.75
#